data_AF-A0A5C6D4P8-F1
#
_entry.id   AF-A0A5C6D4P8-F1
#
_cell.length_a   1.000
_cell.length_b   1.000
_cell.length_c   1.000
_cell.angle_alpha   90.00
_cell.angle_beta   90.00
_cell.angle_gamma   90.00
#
_symmetry.space_group_name_H-M   'P 1'
#
loop_
_entity.id
_entity.type
_entity.pdbx_description
1 polymer ?
#
loop_
_entity_poly.entity_id
_entity_poly.type
_entity_poly.pdbx_seq_one_letter_code
_entity_poly.pdbx_strand_id
1 'polypeptide(L)'
;MSIFKEVLDGLDAVAKAIENVKKIREAISEGKGYIDVKHPDVKSDLGLLLNEFRKTINGVAQASSVLTNFRFAISADAGASELRAFNDYFIKHKGEAQFLEDHLEDLRGHCSKIREHALRITDSATASGFAGLFRMLGFNSPQRELELGKMLDRLAYEDFEDANSLQIMVGCLKMALTDVQNALGDQGAMYPENVPKAAKLLAEYAARFEKLEKTTSSTEDELKKVIDDLR
;
A
#
# COMPACT_ATOMS: atom_id res chain seq x y z
N MET A 1 5.56 -7.27 -22.44
CA MET A 1 6.47 -6.31 -21.79
C MET A 1 7.56 -7.08 -21.07
N SER A 2 8.52 -6.42 -20.41
CA SER A 2 9.39 -7.10 -19.44
C SER A 2 8.71 -7.11 -18.07
N ILE A 3 8.89 -8.18 -17.30
CA ILE A 3 8.31 -8.33 -15.95
C ILE A 3 8.74 -7.15 -15.06
N PHE A 4 10.01 -6.77 -15.12
CA PHE A 4 10.55 -5.60 -14.43
C PHE A 4 9.78 -4.30 -14.70
N LYS A 5 9.35 -4.03 -15.95
CA LYS A 5 8.52 -2.85 -16.23
C LYS A 5 7.13 -2.99 -15.61
N GLU A 6 6.51 -4.16 -15.75
CA GLU A 6 5.14 -4.42 -15.26
C GLU A 6 5.06 -4.30 -13.73
N VAL A 7 6.09 -4.75 -13.02
CA VAL A 7 6.29 -4.51 -11.58
C VAL A 7 6.44 -3.02 -11.27
N LEU A 8 7.24 -2.26 -12.02
CA LEU A 8 7.40 -0.81 -11.80
C LEU A 8 6.10 -0.04 -12.03
N ASP A 9 5.38 -0.32 -13.11
CA ASP A 9 4.10 0.33 -13.44
C ASP A 9 3.06 0.07 -12.32
N GLY A 10 3.05 -1.14 -11.74
CA GLY A 10 2.22 -1.50 -10.59
C GLY A 10 2.63 -0.82 -9.28
N LEU A 11 3.93 -0.72 -8.97
CA LEU A 11 4.43 0.03 -7.81
C LEU A 11 4.07 1.52 -7.91
N ASP A 12 4.14 2.11 -9.11
CA ASP A 12 3.73 3.49 -9.37
C ASP A 12 2.19 3.68 -9.33
N ALA A 13 1.39 2.62 -9.39
CA ALA A 13 -0.04 2.66 -9.09
C ALA A 13 -0.28 2.68 -7.58
N VAL A 14 0.35 1.76 -6.84
CA VAL A 14 0.28 1.71 -5.36
C VAL A 14 0.77 3.01 -4.72
N ALA A 15 1.80 3.65 -5.29
CA ALA A 15 2.29 4.95 -4.84
C ALA A 15 1.23 6.09 -4.96
N LYS A 16 0.36 6.05 -5.98
CA LYS A 16 -0.73 7.04 -6.16
C LYS A 16 -1.85 6.82 -5.15
N ALA A 17 -2.22 5.56 -4.92
CA ALA A 17 -3.20 5.20 -3.89
C ALA A 17 -2.79 5.70 -2.49
N ILE A 18 -1.51 5.54 -2.12
CA ILE A 18 -0.96 6.07 -0.86
C ILE A 18 -1.03 7.60 -0.80
N GLU A 19 -0.75 8.29 -1.91
CA GLU A 19 -0.81 9.75 -1.99
C GLU A 19 -2.26 10.29 -1.87
N ASN A 20 -3.24 9.59 -2.44
CA ASN A 20 -4.66 9.92 -2.23
C ASN A 20 -5.06 9.78 -0.75
N VAL A 21 -4.62 8.71 -0.07
CA VAL A 21 -4.86 8.51 1.37
C VAL A 21 -4.23 9.63 2.21
N LYS A 22 -3.00 10.06 1.91
CA LYS A 22 -2.35 11.19 2.60
C LYS A 22 -3.16 12.47 2.50
N LYS A 23 -3.61 12.85 1.29
CA LYS A 23 -4.42 14.05 1.03
C LYS A 23 -5.74 14.06 1.81
N ILE A 24 -6.43 12.91 1.88
CA ILE A 24 -7.67 12.78 2.65
C ILE A 24 -7.39 12.91 4.15
N ARG A 25 -6.30 12.28 4.64
CA ARG A 25 -5.82 12.42 6.02
C ARG A 25 -5.46 13.88 6.36
N GLU A 26 -4.75 14.58 5.48
CA GLU A 26 -4.40 16.00 5.63
C GLU A 26 -5.64 16.87 5.73
N ALA A 27 -6.60 16.67 4.81
CA ALA A 27 -7.86 17.38 4.80
C ALA A 27 -8.66 17.18 6.10
N ILE A 28 -8.74 15.94 6.62
CA ILE A 28 -9.38 15.63 7.91
C ILE A 28 -8.62 16.27 9.07
N SER A 29 -7.28 16.28 9.04
CA SER A 29 -6.44 16.92 10.06
C SER A 29 -6.58 18.45 10.08
N GLU A 30 -6.69 19.10 8.92
CA GLU A 30 -6.98 20.54 8.79
C GLU A 30 -8.39 20.86 9.32
N GLY A 31 -9.37 20.03 8.99
CA GLY A 31 -10.77 20.21 9.38
C GLY A 31 -11.10 19.91 10.85
N LYS A 32 -10.18 19.26 11.58
CA LYS A 32 -10.42 18.76 12.95
C LYS A 32 -11.07 19.81 13.87
N GLY A 33 -10.49 21.01 13.95
CA GLY A 33 -10.98 22.07 14.83
C GLY A 33 -12.37 22.62 14.46
N TYR A 34 -12.84 22.38 13.22
CA TYR A 34 -14.21 22.67 12.82
C TYR A 34 -15.16 21.54 13.24
N ILE A 35 -14.77 20.28 13.00
CA ILE A 35 -15.50 19.08 13.47
C ILE A 35 -15.73 19.16 14.98
N ASP A 36 -14.67 19.46 15.75
CA ASP A 36 -14.68 19.62 17.22
C ASP A 36 -15.79 20.55 17.73
N VAL A 37 -16.15 21.58 16.95
CA VAL A 37 -17.08 22.64 17.33
C VAL A 37 -18.46 22.49 16.68
N LYS A 38 -18.58 21.76 15.56
CA LYS A 38 -19.79 21.72 14.71
C LYS A 38 -20.40 20.34 14.49
N HIS A 39 -19.57 19.31 14.44
CA HIS A 39 -19.97 17.93 14.11
C HIS A 39 -19.22 16.91 15.01
N PRO A 40 -19.25 17.04 16.35
CA PRO A 40 -18.44 16.19 17.24
C PRO A 40 -18.85 14.71 17.22
N ASP A 41 -20.07 14.42 16.77
CA ASP A 41 -20.64 13.11 16.48
C ASP A 41 -19.93 12.37 15.33
N VAL A 42 -19.50 13.11 14.30
CA VAL A 42 -18.85 12.59 13.08
C VAL A 42 -17.44 12.02 13.32
N LYS A 43 -16.80 12.38 14.45
CA LYS A 43 -15.42 11.97 14.80
C LYS A 43 -15.19 10.45 14.79
N SER A 44 -16.16 9.67 15.27
CA SER A 44 -16.02 8.23 15.41
C SER A 44 -15.90 7.54 14.06
N ASP A 45 -16.82 7.82 13.13
CA ASP A 45 -16.79 7.26 11.78
C ASP A 45 -15.58 7.79 10.97
N LEU A 46 -15.12 9.03 11.20
CA LEU A 46 -13.84 9.53 10.65
C LEU A 46 -12.63 8.70 11.12
N GLY A 47 -12.53 8.43 12.43
CA GLY A 47 -11.46 7.60 13.00
C GLY A 47 -11.50 6.16 12.49
N LEU A 48 -12.68 5.60 12.25
CA LEU A 48 -12.88 4.28 11.67
C LEU A 48 -12.50 4.24 10.18
N LEU A 49 -12.89 5.25 9.39
CA LEU A 49 -12.52 5.41 7.99
C LEU A 49 -11.00 5.50 7.80
N LEU A 50 -10.32 6.34 8.59
CA LEU A 50 -8.85 6.44 8.57
C LEU A 50 -8.18 5.13 9.02
N ASN A 51 -8.80 4.38 9.95
CA ASN A 51 -8.28 3.10 10.40
C ASN A 51 -8.40 1.99 9.33
N GLU A 52 -9.43 2.00 8.49
CA GLU A 52 -9.50 1.10 7.33
C GLU A 52 -8.41 1.44 6.29
N PHE A 53 -8.15 2.72 5.99
CA PHE A 53 -6.98 3.09 5.16
C PHE A 53 -5.66 2.61 5.77
N ARG A 54 -5.48 2.78 7.09
CA ARG A 54 -4.26 2.39 7.80
C ARG A 54 -3.95 0.91 7.70
N LYS A 55 -4.96 0.03 7.65
CA LYS A 55 -4.78 -1.41 7.36
C LYS A 55 -4.10 -1.62 6.02
N THR A 56 -4.66 -1.06 4.93
CA THR A 56 -4.09 -1.20 3.58
C THR A 56 -2.67 -0.64 3.50
N ILE A 57 -2.41 0.52 4.11
CA ILE A 57 -1.05 1.11 4.19
C ILE A 57 -0.08 0.17 4.93
N ASN A 58 -0.50 -0.42 6.06
CA ASN A 58 0.32 -1.34 6.83
C ASN A 58 0.58 -2.66 6.06
N GLY A 59 -0.42 -3.22 5.40
CA GLY A 59 -0.27 -4.39 4.53
C GLY A 59 0.72 -4.14 3.39
N VAL A 60 0.68 -2.97 2.74
CA VAL A 60 1.63 -2.59 1.68
C VAL A 60 3.05 -2.43 2.24
N ALA A 61 3.21 -1.95 3.48
CA ALA A 61 4.51 -1.94 4.16
C ALA A 61 5.02 -3.37 4.41
N GLN A 62 4.18 -4.28 4.91
CA GLN A 62 4.53 -5.69 5.09
C GLN A 62 4.95 -6.36 3.77
N ALA A 63 4.19 -6.17 2.69
CA ALA A 63 4.53 -6.67 1.36
C ALA A 63 5.79 -6.03 0.77
N SER A 64 6.07 -4.76 1.07
CA SER A 64 7.35 -4.13 0.72
C SER A 64 8.52 -4.82 1.43
N SER A 65 8.35 -5.09 2.72
CA SER A 65 9.40 -5.61 3.60
C SER A 65 9.94 -6.99 3.20
N VAL A 66 9.17 -7.81 2.48
CA VAL A 66 9.61 -9.14 2.02
C VAL A 66 10.83 -9.02 1.10
N LEU A 67 10.83 -8.07 0.16
CA LEU A 67 11.96 -7.88 -0.76
C LEU A 67 13.10 -7.03 -0.18
N THR A 68 12.82 -6.09 0.73
CA THR A 68 13.86 -5.23 1.33
C THR A 68 14.63 -5.91 2.47
N ASN A 69 14.03 -6.95 3.07
CA ASN A 69 14.69 -7.88 3.98
C ASN A 69 15.38 -9.05 3.26
N PHE A 70 15.09 -9.31 1.98
CA PHE A 70 15.81 -10.29 1.15
C PHE A 70 17.18 -9.73 0.71
N ARG A 71 18.07 -9.54 1.68
CA ARG A 71 19.41 -8.99 1.49
C ARG A 71 20.42 -10.10 1.20
N PHE A 72 20.62 -10.39 -0.08
CA PHE A 72 21.68 -11.31 -0.52
C PHE A 72 22.95 -10.56 -0.90
N ALA A 73 24.09 -10.93 -0.31
CA ALA A 73 25.41 -10.42 -0.66
C ALA A 73 26.22 -11.54 -1.34
N ILE A 74 26.70 -11.27 -2.55
CA ILE A 74 27.56 -12.18 -3.33
C ILE A 74 28.98 -12.07 -2.77
N SER A 75 29.67 -13.18 -2.53
CA SER A 75 31.12 -13.20 -2.28
C SER A 75 31.90 -13.25 -3.59
N ALA A 76 33.24 -13.18 -3.53
CA ALA A 76 34.06 -13.21 -4.75
C ALA A 76 34.01 -14.58 -5.48
N ASP A 77 33.75 -15.67 -4.74
CA ASP A 77 33.81 -17.05 -5.23
C ASP A 77 32.40 -17.66 -5.33
N ALA A 78 31.66 -17.26 -6.37
CA ALA A 78 30.27 -17.66 -6.62
C ALA A 78 30.11 -19.15 -6.97
N GLY A 79 30.19 -20.01 -5.96
CA GLY A 79 30.08 -21.48 -6.06
C GLY A 79 28.70 -22.03 -5.66
N ALA A 80 28.58 -23.37 -5.68
CA ALA A 80 27.34 -24.08 -5.33
C ALA A 80 26.81 -23.80 -3.91
N SER A 81 27.69 -23.38 -2.99
CA SER A 81 27.32 -22.90 -1.65
C SER A 81 26.50 -21.60 -1.69
N GLU A 82 26.80 -20.69 -2.62
CA GLU A 82 26.02 -19.45 -2.79
C GLU A 82 24.66 -19.73 -3.41
N LEU A 83 24.59 -20.62 -4.41
CA LEU A 83 23.30 -21.02 -4.98
C LEU A 83 22.38 -21.63 -3.91
N ARG A 84 22.93 -22.49 -3.05
CA ARG A 84 22.17 -23.06 -1.93
C ARG A 84 21.67 -21.96 -0.99
N ALA A 85 22.56 -21.08 -0.54
CA ALA A 85 22.17 -19.98 0.36
C ALA A 85 21.11 -19.07 -0.28
N PHE A 86 21.27 -18.72 -1.57
CA PHE A 86 20.30 -17.90 -2.31
C PHE A 86 18.94 -18.60 -2.38
N ASN A 87 18.91 -19.89 -2.71
CA ASN A 87 17.69 -20.69 -2.76
C ASN A 87 17.01 -20.81 -1.38
N ASP A 88 17.78 -20.98 -0.30
CA ASP A 88 17.25 -21.07 1.06
C ASP A 88 16.56 -19.75 1.49
N TYR A 89 17.16 -18.58 1.18
CA TYR A 89 16.49 -17.28 1.32
C TYR A 89 15.29 -17.12 0.38
N PHE A 90 15.41 -17.57 -0.87
CA PHE A 90 14.35 -17.45 -1.87
C PHE A 90 13.09 -18.22 -1.47
N ILE A 91 13.24 -19.45 -0.96
CA ILE A 91 12.13 -20.26 -0.45
C ILE A 91 11.44 -19.56 0.74
N LYS A 92 12.21 -19.00 1.68
CA LYS A 92 11.66 -18.22 2.81
C LYS A 92 10.79 -17.05 2.32
N HIS A 93 11.34 -16.18 1.48
CA HIS A 93 10.65 -14.98 1.02
C HIS A 93 9.48 -15.29 0.06
N LYS A 94 9.54 -16.41 -0.67
CA LYS A 94 8.38 -16.95 -1.42
C LYS A 94 7.27 -17.45 -0.50
N GLY A 95 7.61 -18.06 0.63
CA GLY A 95 6.66 -18.43 1.68
C GLY A 95 5.99 -17.21 2.33
N GLU A 96 6.76 -16.16 2.63
CA GLU A 96 6.23 -14.88 3.13
C GLU A 96 5.29 -14.21 2.11
N ALA A 97 5.64 -14.21 0.82
CA ALA A 97 4.79 -13.69 -0.24
C ALA A 97 3.48 -14.51 -0.41
N GLN A 98 3.52 -15.82 -0.23
CA GLN A 98 2.32 -16.67 -0.27
C GLN A 98 1.44 -16.42 0.96
N PHE A 99 2.01 -16.33 2.17
CA PHE A 99 1.27 -15.99 3.38
C PHE A 99 0.50 -14.67 3.24
N LEU A 100 1.13 -13.64 2.64
CA LEU A 100 0.47 -12.36 2.38
C LEU A 100 -0.66 -12.45 1.35
N GLU A 101 -0.55 -13.34 0.36
CA GLU A 101 -1.63 -13.61 -0.60
C GLU A 101 -2.81 -14.33 0.08
N ASP A 102 -2.53 -15.36 0.85
CA ASP A 102 -3.53 -16.19 1.54
C ASP A 102 -4.35 -15.38 2.57
N HIS A 103 -3.78 -14.30 3.12
CA HIS A 103 -4.39 -13.44 4.14
C HIS A 103 -4.74 -12.02 3.63
N LEU A 104 -4.85 -11.82 2.30
CA LEU A 104 -5.16 -10.51 1.68
C LEU A 104 -6.40 -9.83 2.28
N GLU A 105 -7.45 -10.60 2.58
CA GLU A 105 -8.72 -10.09 3.10
C GLU A 105 -8.61 -9.58 4.55
N ASP A 106 -7.84 -10.25 5.40
CA ASP A 106 -7.65 -9.86 6.79
C ASP A 106 -6.74 -8.62 6.92
N LEU A 107 -5.78 -8.49 6.00
CA LEU A 107 -4.78 -7.42 5.99
C LEU A 107 -5.27 -6.11 5.34
N ARG A 108 -6.35 -6.13 4.55
CA ARG A 108 -6.82 -4.95 3.79
C ARG A 108 -7.92 -4.14 4.49
N GLY A 109 -7.90 -2.83 4.25
CA GLY A 109 -9.06 -1.97 4.46
C GLY A 109 -10.19 -2.33 3.51
N HIS A 110 -11.44 -2.34 3.99
CA HIS A 110 -12.59 -2.76 3.20
C HIS A 110 -13.34 -1.56 2.61
N CYS A 111 -13.47 -1.48 1.28
CA CYS A 111 -14.25 -0.42 0.62
C CYS A 111 -15.71 -0.35 1.06
N SER A 112 -16.32 -1.50 1.40
CA SER A 112 -17.66 -1.54 1.98
C SER A 112 -17.77 -0.75 3.29
N LYS A 113 -16.74 -0.81 4.14
CA LYS A 113 -16.66 -0.07 5.41
C LYS A 113 -16.26 1.39 5.21
N ILE A 114 -15.29 1.66 4.34
CA ILE A 114 -14.90 3.04 3.94
C ILE A 114 -16.15 3.78 3.43
N ARG A 115 -16.93 3.14 2.55
CA ARG A 115 -18.22 3.63 2.06
C ARG A 115 -19.26 3.76 3.16
N GLU A 116 -19.41 2.78 4.04
CA GLU A 116 -20.39 2.83 5.14
C GLU A 116 -20.12 4.01 6.09
N HIS A 117 -18.88 4.18 6.55
CA HIS A 117 -18.49 5.31 7.38
C HIS A 117 -18.66 6.63 6.62
N ALA A 118 -18.16 6.74 5.39
CA ALA A 118 -18.29 7.95 4.60
C ALA A 118 -19.77 8.32 4.31
N LEU A 119 -20.65 7.34 4.11
CA LEU A 119 -22.09 7.54 3.94
C LEU A 119 -22.77 8.06 5.20
N ARG A 120 -22.55 7.41 6.35
CA ARG A 120 -23.08 7.88 7.65
C ARG A 120 -22.69 9.33 7.93
N ILE A 121 -21.46 9.69 7.58
CA ILE A 121 -20.97 11.06 7.69
C ILE A 121 -21.73 11.98 6.71
N THR A 122 -21.88 11.62 5.43
CA THR A 122 -22.66 12.45 4.49
C THR A 122 -24.16 12.53 4.79
N ASP A 123 -24.75 11.54 5.47
CA ASP A 123 -26.14 11.60 5.92
C ASP A 123 -26.35 12.64 7.04
N SER A 124 -25.29 12.99 7.78
CA SER A 124 -25.23 14.17 8.66
C SER A 124 -24.87 15.49 7.96
N ALA A 125 -24.65 15.47 6.63
CA ALA A 125 -24.33 16.65 5.81
C ALA A 125 -25.54 17.18 5.01
N THR A 126 -25.54 18.48 4.73
CA THR A 126 -26.53 19.13 3.83
C THR A 126 -26.09 19.16 2.36
N ALA A 127 -25.19 18.26 1.95
CA ALA A 127 -24.60 18.24 0.61
C ALA A 127 -24.39 16.81 0.08
N SER A 128 -24.61 16.61 -1.22
CA SER A 128 -24.66 15.31 -1.88
C SER A 128 -23.28 14.69 -2.14
N GLY A 129 -23.13 13.40 -1.81
CA GLY A 129 -21.91 12.62 -2.06
C GLY A 129 -20.73 13.05 -1.19
N PHE A 130 -19.56 12.41 -1.33
CA PHE A 130 -18.46 12.63 -0.41
C PHE A 130 -17.81 14.02 -0.47
N ALA A 131 -18.16 14.88 -1.44
CA ALA A 131 -17.86 16.32 -1.35
C ALA A 131 -18.50 16.97 -0.10
N GLY A 132 -19.63 16.44 0.38
CA GLY A 132 -20.29 16.87 1.62
C GLY A 132 -19.46 16.61 2.88
N LEU A 133 -18.65 15.55 2.91
CA LEU A 133 -17.66 15.30 3.97
C LEU A 133 -16.73 16.49 4.11
N PHE A 134 -16.05 16.86 3.01
CA PHE A 134 -15.05 17.92 3.00
C PHE A 134 -15.66 19.32 3.22
N ARG A 135 -16.95 19.51 2.93
CA ARG A 135 -17.68 20.71 3.35
C ARG A 135 -17.84 20.81 4.88
N MET A 136 -18.19 19.72 5.56
CA MET A 136 -18.30 19.69 7.03
C MET A 136 -16.95 19.81 7.76
N LEU A 137 -15.83 19.68 7.04
CA LEU A 137 -14.49 20.03 7.55
C LEU A 137 -14.24 21.55 7.59
N GLY A 138 -15.22 22.37 7.20
CA GLY A 138 -15.10 23.83 7.21
C GLY A 138 -14.32 24.41 6.03
N PHE A 139 -14.05 23.62 4.99
CA PHE A 139 -13.47 24.15 3.76
C PHE A 139 -14.44 25.08 3.04
N ASN A 140 -13.89 26.17 2.48
CA ASN A 140 -14.61 27.19 1.73
C ASN A 140 -14.14 27.20 0.27
N SER A 141 -14.00 26.02 -0.34
CA SER A 141 -13.44 25.84 -1.68
C SER A 141 -14.14 24.69 -2.39
N PRO A 142 -15.22 24.97 -3.15
CA PRO A 142 -16.00 23.95 -3.84
C PRO A 142 -15.17 23.06 -4.77
N GLN A 143 -14.06 23.57 -5.29
CA GLN A 143 -13.09 22.81 -6.09
C GLN A 143 -12.34 21.78 -5.25
N ARG A 144 -11.80 22.17 -4.07
CA ARG A 144 -11.10 21.25 -3.16
C ARG A 144 -12.06 20.25 -2.51
N GLU A 145 -13.27 20.69 -2.14
CA GLU A 145 -14.37 19.84 -1.69
C GLU A 145 -14.68 18.73 -2.71
N LEU A 146 -14.78 19.09 -4.01
CA LEU A 146 -15.08 18.15 -5.09
C LEU A 146 -13.89 17.26 -5.49
N GLU A 147 -12.66 17.75 -5.43
CA GLU A 147 -11.45 16.94 -5.68
C GLU A 147 -11.33 15.84 -4.63
N LEU A 148 -11.35 16.21 -3.35
CA LEU A 148 -11.24 15.28 -2.23
C LEU A 148 -12.44 14.33 -2.16
N GLY A 149 -13.65 14.83 -2.45
CA GLY A 149 -14.86 14.01 -2.60
C GLY A 149 -14.65 12.88 -3.61
N LYS A 150 -14.19 13.22 -4.83
CA LYS A 150 -13.90 12.24 -5.90
C LYS A 150 -12.78 11.26 -5.55
N MET A 151 -11.77 11.69 -4.78
CA MET A 151 -10.74 10.77 -4.27
C MET A 151 -11.35 9.74 -3.31
N LEU A 152 -12.26 10.16 -2.44
CA LEU A 152 -12.96 9.24 -1.54
C LEU A 152 -14.00 8.37 -2.26
N ASP A 153 -14.70 8.91 -3.27
CA ASP A 153 -15.65 8.15 -4.11
C ASP A 153 -14.92 6.97 -4.79
N ARG A 154 -13.74 7.22 -5.37
CA ARG A 154 -12.86 6.19 -5.93
C ARG A 154 -12.46 5.13 -4.91
N LEU A 155 -12.08 5.53 -3.70
CA LEU A 155 -11.66 4.63 -2.63
C LEU A 155 -12.82 3.79 -2.02
N ALA A 156 -14.07 4.07 -2.38
CA ALA A 156 -15.27 3.51 -1.76
C ALA A 156 -16.24 2.81 -2.74
N TYR A 157 -16.23 3.20 -4.02
CA TYR A 157 -17.21 2.75 -5.02
C TYR A 157 -16.61 2.19 -6.32
N GLU A 158 -15.47 2.68 -6.80
CA GLU A 158 -14.90 2.24 -8.09
C GLU A 158 -13.97 1.03 -7.89
N ASP A 159 -13.97 0.13 -8.88
CA ASP A 159 -13.15 -1.08 -8.83
C ASP A 159 -11.65 -0.74 -8.81
N PHE A 160 -10.90 -1.57 -8.07
CA PHE A 160 -9.79 -1.03 -7.31
C PHE A 160 -8.44 -1.13 -8.04
N GLU A 161 -8.11 -0.11 -8.82
CA GLU A 161 -6.72 0.28 -9.08
C GLU A 161 -6.18 1.16 -7.94
N ASP A 162 -6.90 2.26 -7.62
CA ASP A 162 -6.57 3.21 -6.53
C ASP A 162 -7.12 2.77 -5.16
N ALA A 163 -8.16 1.93 -5.16
CA ALA A 163 -8.73 1.14 -4.00
C ALA A 163 -7.73 -1.55 -3.04
N ASN A 164 -7.82 -2.78 -3.67
CA ASN A 164 -6.81 -3.81 -3.93
C ASN A 164 -5.33 -3.36 -4.09
N SER A 165 -4.86 -2.17 -3.65
CA SER A 165 -3.44 -1.79 -3.78
C SER A 165 -2.51 -2.73 -3.02
N LEU A 166 -3.01 -3.37 -1.96
CA LEU A 166 -2.33 -4.49 -1.32
C LEU A 166 -2.23 -5.73 -2.23
N GLN A 167 -3.28 -6.07 -2.97
CA GLN A 167 -3.28 -7.17 -3.94
C GLN A 167 -2.38 -6.87 -5.14
N ILE A 168 -2.38 -5.64 -5.66
CA ILE A 168 -1.44 -5.17 -6.68
C ILE A 168 -0.01 -5.31 -6.14
N MET A 169 0.25 -4.87 -4.90
CA MET A 169 1.56 -4.98 -4.26
C MET A 169 2.02 -6.43 -4.08
N VAL A 170 1.14 -7.34 -3.64
CA VAL A 170 1.43 -8.78 -3.53
C VAL A 170 1.65 -9.41 -4.92
N GLY A 171 0.91 -8.96 -5.94
CA GLY A 171 1.16 -9.31 -7.35
C GLY A 171 2.55 -8.88 -7.80
N CYS A 172 2.92 -7.61 -7.62
CA CYS A 172 4.25 -7.07 -7.91
C CYS A 172 5.36 -7.83 -7.17
N LEU A 173 5.17 -8.17 -5.89
CA LEU A 173 6.08 -8.99 -5.09
C LEU A 173 6.27 -10.39 -5.70
N LYS A 174 5.17 -11.10 -6.01
CA LYS A 174 5.22 -12.44 -6.61
C LYS A 174 5.85 -12.41 -8.01
N MET A 175 5.60 -11.37 -8.81
CA MET A 175 6.20 -11.19 -10.13
C MET A 175 7.71 -10.90 -10.04
N ALA A 176 8.13 -10.00 -9.14
CA ALA A 176 9.54 -9.70 -8.90
C ALA A 176 10.31 -10.94 -8.40
N LEU A 177 9.75 -11.70 -7.46
CA LEU A 177 10.32 -12.98 -7.02
C LEU A 177 10.39 -14.00 -8.17
N THR A 178 9.38 -14.05 -9.04
CA THR A 178 9.40 -14.95 -10.22
C THR A 178 10.49 -14.55 -11.23
N ASP A 179 10.68 -13.25 -11.46
CA ASP A 179 11.73 -12.73 -12.35
C ASP A 179 13.14 -12.98 -11.79
N VAL A 180 13.32 -12.84 -10.47
CA VAL A 180 14.54 -13.25 -9.75
C VAL A 180 14.76 -14.77 -9.81
N GLN A 181 13.69 -15.59 -9.78
CA GLN A 181 13.81 -17.03 -9.96
C GLN A 181 14.28 -17.38 -11.39
N ASN A 182 13.65 -16.79 -12.40
CA ASN A 182 14.02 -16.95 -13.82
C ASN A 182 15.45 -16.43 -14.10
N ALA A 183 15.93 -15.47 -13.30
CA ALA A 183 17.30 -15.00 -13.43
C ALA A 183 18.35 -16.08 -13.07
N LEU A 184 18.02 -17.02 -12.17
CA LEU A 184 18.87 -18.18 -11.80
C LEU A 184 18.88 -19.29 -12.85
N GLY A 185 17.78 -19.47 -13.58
CA GLY A 185 17.63 -20.52 -14.60
C GLY A 185 16.16 -20.84 -14.93
N ASP A 186 15.98 -21.57 -16.03
CA ASP A 186 14.68 -21.84 -16.63
C ASP A 186 14.14 -23.22 -16.21
N GLN A 187 12.82 -23.42 -16.33
CA GLN A 187 12.14 -24.73 -16.21
C GLN A 187 12.39 -25.51 -14.91
N GLY A 188 12.83 -24.82 -13.84
CA GLY A 188 13.13 -25.43 -12.53
C GLY A 188 14.59 -25.85 -12.34
N ALA A 189 15.46 -25.66 -13.35
CA ALA A 189 16.91 -25.70 -13.16
C ALA A 189 17.41 -24.35 -12.61
N MET A 190 18.44 -24.40 -11.76
CA MET A 190 19.15 -23.21 -11.25
C MET A 190 20.65 -23.45 -11.32
N TYR A 191 21.41 -22.41 -11.68
CA TYR A 191 22.82 -22.52 -12.01
C TYR A 191 23.67 -21.56 -11.15
N PRO A 192 24.76 -22.01 -10.49
CA PRO A 192 25.58 -21.15 -9.63
C PRO A 192 26.12 -19.90 -10.33
N GLU A 193 26.52 -20.02 -11.59
CA GLU A 193 26.99 -18.93 -12.44
C GLU A 193 25.94 -17.82 -12.69
N ASN A 194 24.66 -18.11 -12.47
CA ASN A 194 23.57 -17.14 -12.57
C ASN A 194 23.24 -16.43 -11.24
N VAL A 195 23.78 -16.87 -10.09
CA VAL A 195 23.54 -16.24 -8.78
C VAL A 195 23.88 -14.74 -8.79
N PRO A 196 25.01 -14.27 -9.37
CA PRO A 196 25.30 -12.83 -9.45
C PRO A 196 24.27 -12.02 -10.24
N LYS A 197 23.68 -12.60 -11.31
CA LYS A 197 22.63 -11.99 -12.13
C LYS A 197 21.33 -11.87 -11.33
N ALA A 198 20.92 -12.93 -10.65
CA ALA A 198 19.72 -12.94 -9.81
C ALA A 198 19.84 -11.99 -8.61
N ALA A 199 21.00 -11.98 -7.93
CA ALA A 199 21.27 -11.07 -6.83
C ALA A 199 21.30 -9.59 -7.25
N LYS A 200 21.81 -9.27 -8.46
CA LYS A 200 21.72 -7.92 -9.01
C LYS A 200 20.27 -7.49 -9.28
N LEU A 201 19.47 -8.35 -9.92
CA LEU A 201 18.06 -8.08 -10.19
C LEU A 201 17.25 -7.93 -8.90
N LEU A 202 17.52 -8.76 -7.89
CA LEU A 202 16.97 -8.66 -6.54
C LEU A 202 17.28 -7.31 -5.89
N ALA A 203 18.51 -6.81 -5.99
CA ALA A 203 18.89 -5.49 -5.48
C ALA A 203 18.20 -4.34 -6.25
N GLU A 204 18.02 -4.47 -7.56
CA GLU A 204 17.29 -3.50 -8.38
C GLU A 204 15.79 -3.44 -8.01
N TYR A 205 15.16 -4.57 -7.66
CA TYR A 205 13.82 -4.60 -7.08
C TYR A 205 13.78 -4.04 -5.65
N ALA A 206 14.67 -4.48 -4.77
CA ALA A 206 14.70 -4.07 -3.36
C ALA A 206 14.77 -2.54 -3.20
N ALA A 207 15.60 -1.85 -4.00
CA ALA A 207 15.69 -0.39 -4.00
C ALA A 207 14.38 0.33 -4.40
N ARG A 208 13.48 -0.34 -5.14
CA ARG A 208 12.16 0.19 -5.53
C ARG A 208 11.13 -0.04 -4.43
N PHE A 209 11.12 -1.25 -3.86
CA PHE A 209 10.25 -1.62 -2.75
C PHE A 209 10.59 -0.81 -1.49
N GLU A 210 11.87 -0.51 -1.22
CA GLU A 210 12.33 0.32 -0.08
C GLU A 210 11.81 1.77 -0.13
N LYS A 211 11.70 2.37 -1.32
CA LYS A 211 11.09 3.69 -1.49
C LYS A 211 9.61 3.67 -1.07
N LEU A 212 8.90 2.60 -1.43
CA LEU A 212 7.49 2.42 -1.08
C LEU A 212 7.33 2.15 0.41
N GLU A 213 8.13 1.24 0.98
CA GLU A 213 8.15 0.89 2.41
C GLU A 213 8.29 2.12 3.30
N LYS A 214 9.28 2.98 3.02
CA LYS A 214 9.50 4.25 3.76
C LYS A 214 8.29 5.19 3.65
N THR A 215 7.66 5.24 2.48
CA THR A 215 6.49 6.08 2.24
C THR A 215 5.26 5.56 2.99
N THR A 216 5.01 4.25 2.99
CA THR A 216 3.92 3.64 3.75
C THR A 216 4.13 3.74 5.26
N SER A 217 5.34 3.52 5.76
CA SER A 217 5.62 3.57 7.19
C SER A 217 5.39 4.97 7.78
N SER A 218 5.86 6.03 7.10
CA SER A 218 5.54 7.42 7.49
C SER A 218 4.04 7.67 7.47
N THR A 219 3.35 7.19 6.43
CA THR A 219 1.90 7.34 6.27
C THR A 219 1.11 6.59 7.36
N GLU A 220 1.59 5.43 7.85
CA GLU A 220 0.97 4.68 8.97
C GLU A 220 1.08 5.46 10.28
N ASP A 221 2.28 5.93 10.62
CA ASP A 221 2.55 6.77 11.80
C ASP A 221 1.74 8.08 11.76
N GLU A 222 1.59 8.67 10.57
CA GLU A 222 0.81 9.89 10.34
C GLU A 222 -0.70 9.65 10.46
N LEU A 223 -1.23 8.56 9.86
CA LEU A 223 -2.64 8.16 10.03
C LEU A 223 -2.95 7.86 11.49
N LYS A 224 -2.08 7.11 12.17
CA LYS A 224 -2.20 6.73 13.58
C LYS A 224 -2.32 7.95 14.48
N LYS A 225 -1.47 8.97 14.29
CA LYS A 225 -1.57 10.26 15.01
C LYS A 225 -2.96 10.88 14.83
N VAL A 226 -3.44 11.05 13.59
CA VAL A 226 -4.77 11.66 13.34
C VAL A 226 -5.92 10.82 13.90
N ILE A 227 -5.82 9.47 13.84
CA ILE A 227 -6.83 8.56 14.43
C ILE A 227 -6.87 8.67 15.95
N ASP A 228 -5.71 8.71 16.60
CA ASP A 228 -5.63 8.83 18.06
C ASP A 228 -6.07 10.24 18.52
N ASP A 229 -5.84 11.28 17.69
CA ASP A 229 -6.31 12.66 17.88
C ASP A 229 -7.84 12.85 17.75
N LEU A 230 -8.55 11.90 17.10
CA LEU A 230 -10.00 11.94 16.86
C LEU A 230 -10.83 11.23 17.95
N ARG A 231 -10.18 10.67 18.99
CA ARG A 231 -10.82 9.98 20.11
C ARG A 231 -11.06 10.88 21.32
#